data_AF-A0AAV2SLE3-F1
#
_entry.id   AF-A0AAV2SLE3-F1
#
_cell.length_a   1.000
_cell.length_b   1.000
_cell.length_c   1.000
_cell.angle_alpha   90.00
_cell.angle_beta   90.00
_cell.angle_gamma   90.00
#
_symmetry.space_group_name_H-M   'P 1'
#
loop_
_entity.id
_entity.type
_entity.pdbx_description
1 polymer ?
#
loop_
_entity_poly.entity_id
_entity_poly.type
_entity_poly.pdbx_seq_one_letter_code
_entity_poly.pdbx_strand_id
1 'polypeptide(L)'
;FVDQTMRERENCILMHRVFQHDLYRLRLNTARAYVQALETSSNPISLSNTEPLKLSAQVLGLGPTFKLRVELQNTSPATPSLHLAIIFHCDDRIYTVQRSFV
;
A
#
# COMPACT_ATOMS: atom_id res chain seq x y z
N PHE A 1 13.46 -28.03 22.37
CA PHE A 1 12.36 -28.78 21.74
C PHE A 1 11.53 -29.57 22.75
N VAL A 2 12.10 -30.49 23.53
CA VAL A 2 11.35 -31.30 24.52
C VAL A 2 10.56 -30.45 25.53
N ASP A 3 11.21 -29.44 26.14
CA ASP A 3 10.56 -28.56 27.12
C ASP A 3 9.44 -27.69 26.53
N GLN A 4 9.62 -27.29 25.26
CA GLN A 4 8.61 -26.53 24.52
C GLN A 4 7.36 -27.39 24.29
N THR A 5 7.53 -28.65 23.89
CA THR A 5 6.42 -29.58 23.71
C THR A 5 5.67 -29.84 25.01
N MET A 6 6.38 -29.97 26.14
CA MET A 6 5.75 -30.13 27.46
C MET A 6 4.93 -28.90 27.84
N ARG A 7 5.48 -27.69 27.66
CA ARG A 7 4.76 -26.42 27.88
C ARG A 7 3.52 -26.30 27.01
N GLU A 8 3.62 -26.60 25.72
CA GLU A 8 2.52 -26.52 24.76
C GLU A 8 1.42 -27.53 25.10
N ARG A 9 1.79 -28.76 25.52
CA ARG A 9 0.84 -29.77 25.98
C ARG A 9 0.06 -29.32 27.22
N GLU A 10 0.75 -28.73 28.19
CA GLU A 10 0.15 -28.28 29.46
C GLU A 10 -0.72 -27.02 29.30
N ASN A 11 -0.38 -26.13 28.36
CA ASN A 11 -1.03 -24.81 28.21
C ASN A 11 -1.80 -24.62 26.90
N CYS A 12 -2.11 -25.69 26.16
CA CYS A 12 -2.68 -25.63 24.82
C CYS A 12 -3.97 -24.79 24.71
N ILE A 13 -4.87 -24.93 25.69
CA ILE A 13 -6.16 -24.21 25.70
C ILE A 13 -5.96 -22.70 25.84
N LEU A 14 -5.06 -22.27 26.74
CA LEU A 14 -4.72 -20.86 26.93
C LEU A 14 -4.08 -20.29 25.65
N MET A 15 -3.09 -21.00 25.11
CA MET A 15 -2.38 -20.59 23.90
C MET A 15 -3.33 -20.44 22.71
N HIS A 16 -4.26 -21.39 22.52
CA HIS A 16 -5.27 -21.31 21.47
C HIS A 16 -6.17 -20.08 21.63
N ARG A 17 -6.67 -19.80 22.85
CA ARG A 17 -7.55 -18.66 23.11
C ARG A 17 -6.85 -17.32 22.86
N VAL A 18 -5.61 -17.17 23.34
CA VAL A 18 -4.79 -15.98 23.08
C VAL A 18 -4.57 -15.79 21.59
N PHE A 19 -4.19 -16.85 20.87
CA PHE A 19 -4.01 -16.81 19.43
C PHE A 19 -5.28 -16.37 18.70
N GLN A 20 -6.44 -16.94 19.03
CA GLN A 20 -7.70 -16.56 18.38
C GLN A 20 -8.04 -15.09 18.62
N HIS A 21 -7.95 -14.64 19.87
CA HIS A 21 -8.19 -13.25 20.23
C HIS A 21 -7.28 -12.28 19.45
N ASP A 22 -5.99 -12.58 19.39
CA ASP A 22 -5.02 -11.73 18.70
C ASP A 22 -5.20 -11.77 17.18
N LEU A 23 -5.56 -12.93 16.63
CA LEU A 23 -5.91 -13.07 15.21
C LEU A 23 -7.15 -12.25 14.85
N TYR A 24 -8.17 -12.22 15.71
CA TYR A 24 -9.35 -11.38 15.51
C TYR A 24 -8.99 -9.89 15.51
N ARG A 25 -8.14 -9.44 16.45
CA ARG A 25 -7.65 -8.05 16.47
C ARG A 25 -6.83 -7.72 15.23
N LEU A 26 -5.95 -8.62 14.81
CA LEU A 26 -5.16 -8.45 13.59
C LEU A 26 -6.06 -8.26 12.37
N ARG A 27 -7.06 -9.14 12.19
CA ARG A 27 -8.04 -9.02 11.09
C ARG A 27 -8.76 -7.68 11.10
N LEU A 28 -9.22 -7.23 12.27
CA LEU A 28 -9.90 -5.94 12.41
C LEU A 28 -8.98 -4.77 12.07
N ASN A 29 -7.76 -4.77 12.61
CA ASN A 29 -6.79 -3.69 12.37
C ASN A 29 -6.38 -3.64 10.89
N THR A 30 -6.11 -4.79 10.27
CA THR A 30 -5.81 -4.89 8.84
C THR A 30 -6.97 -4.39 8.00
N ALA A 31 -8.21 -4.77 8.31
CA ALA A 31 -9.39 -4.30 7.58
C ALA A 31 -9.56 -2.78 7.68
N ARG A 32 -9.40 -2.20 8.88
CA ARG A 32 -9.46 -0.75 9.09
C ARG A 32 -8.37 -0.01 8.32
N ALA A 33 -7.13 -0.47 8.42
CA ALA A 33 -6.00 0.12 7.68
C ALA A 33 -6.20 0.01 6.16
N TYR A 34 -6.77 -1.11 5.69
CA TYR A 34 -7.08 -1.30 4.28
C TYR A 34 -8.16 -0.34 3.78
N VAL A 35 -9.27 -0.19 4.52
CA VAL A 35 -10.32 0.79 4.20
C VAL A 35 -9.76 2.21 4.21
N GLN A 36 -8.98 2.57 5.23
CA GLN A 36 -8.33 3.87 5.28
C GLN A 36 -7.44 4.10 4.05
N ALA A 37 -6.63 3.13 3.65
CA ALA A 37 -5.78 3.23 2.47
C ALA A 37 -6.57 3.36 1.15
N LEU A 38 -7.77 2.79 1.07
CA LEU A 38 -8.69 2.98 -0.06
C LEU A 38 -9.31 4.38 -0.04
N GLU A 39 -9.79 4.85 1.12
CA GLU A 39 -10.36 6.19 1.28
C GLU A 39 -9.33 7.28 0.98
N THR A 40 -8.08 7.09 1.42
CA THR A 40 -6.98 8.02 1.15
C THR A 40 -6.30 7.78 -0.19
N SER A 41 -6.76 6.81 -0.99
CA SER A 41 -6.17 6.43 -2.28
C SER A 41 -4.65 6.25 -2.21
N SER A 42 -4.13 5.75 -1.09
CA SER A 42 -2.69 5.60 -0.83
C SER A 42 -2.11 4.32 -1.44
N ASN A 43 -2.96 3.51 -2.08
CA ASN A 43 -2.54 2.32 -2.80
C ASN A 43 -2.11 2.69 -4.23
N PRO A 44 -0.88 2.35 -4.66
CA PRO A 44 -0.39 2.63 -6.01
C PRO A 44 -1.05 1.77 -7.11
N ILE A 45 -1.93 0.86 -6.72
CA ILE A 45 -2.64 -0.07 -7.61
C ILE A 45 -4.14 0.12 -7.36
N SER A 46 -4.86 0.55 -8.39
CA SER A 46 -6.31 0.50 -8.41
C SER A 46 -6.75 -0.92 -8.78
N LEU A 47 -7.54 -1.53 -7.89
CA LEU A 47 -8.22 -2.81 -8.15
C LEU A 47 -9.65 -2.59 -8.67
N SER A 48 -10.04 -1.36 -8.98
CA SER A 48 -11.36 -1.10 -9.55
C SER A 48 -11.45 -1.70 -10.96
N ASN A 49 -12.54 -2.40 -11.26
CA ASN A 49 -12.78 -2.95 -12.59
C ASN A 49 -12.97 -1.87 -13.66
N THR A 50 -13.31 -0.64 -13.26
CA THR A 50 -13.55 0.46 -14.19
C THR A 50 -12.25 1.11 -14.63
N GLU A 51 -11.25 1.21 -13.75
CA GLU A 51 -9.96 1.87 -14.01
C GLU A 51 -8.80 1.15 -13.30
N PRO A 52 -8.41 -0.04 -13.79
CA PRO A 52 -7.31 -0.80 -13.21
C PRO A 52 -5.98 -0.18 -13.68
N LEU A 53 -5.41 0.70 -12.85
CA LEU A 53 -4.15 1.39 -13.09
C LEU A 53 -3.12 1.02 -12.04
N LYS A 54 -1.89 0.80 -12.47
CA LYS A 54 -0.71 0.68 -11.63
C LYS A 54 0.19 1.88 -11.87
N LEU A 55 0.52 2.59 -10.80
CA LEU A 55 1.46 3.71 -10.81
C LEU A 55 2.71 3.34 -10.02
N SER A 56 3.88 3.58 -10.59
CA SER A 56 5.15 3.50 -9.88
C SER A 56 5.94 4.79 -10.06
N ALA A 57 6.74 5.17 -9.06
CA ALA A 57 7.59 6.34 -9.11
C ALA A 57 9.00 5.99 -8.63
N GLN A 58 10.01 6.45 -9.36
CA GLN A 58 11.42 6.25 -9.05
C GLN A 58 12.14 7.58 -9.05
N VAL A 59 12.99 7.80 -8.05
CA VAL A 59 13.85 8.99 -7.96
C VAL A 59 15.21 8.66 -8.55
N LEU A 60 15.66 9.46 -9.52
CA LEU A 60 16.94 9.29 -10.21
C LEU A 60 17.83 10.51 -9.97
N GLY A 61 19.00 10.28 -9.37
CA GLY A 61 19.95 11.32 -8.98
C GLY A 61 19.99 11.49 -7.45
N LEU A 62 21.17 11.86 -6.95
CA LEU A 62 21.46 11.97 -5.51
C LEU A 62 21.68 13.44 -5.06
N GLY A 63 21.54 14.40 -5.98
CA GLY A 63 21.76 15.81 -5.72
C GLY A 63 20.49 16.56 -5.32
N PRO A 64 20.60 17.86 -5.02
CA PRO A 64 19.44 18.74 -4.74
C PRO A 64 18.46 18.83 -5.92
N THR A 65 18.93 18.48 -7.12
CA THR A 65 18.10 18.28 -8.32
C THR A 65 18.12 16.80 -8.69
N PHE A 66 16.92 16.22 -8.84
CA PHE A 66 16.73 14.84 -9.25
C PHE A 66 15.64 14.75 -10.31
N LYS A 67 15.60 13.62 -11.02
CA LYS A 67 14.54 13.29 -11.98
C LYS A 67 13.58 12.32 -11.33
N LEU A 68 12.28 12.65 -11.35
CA LEU A 68 11.22 11.74 -10.96
C LEU A 68 10.71 11.00 -12.20
N ARG A 69 10.95 9.68 -12.26
CA ARG A 69 10.42 8.81 -13.31
C ARG A 69 9.12 8.19 -12.82
N VAL A 70 8.01 8.53 -13.45
CA VAL A 70 6.70 7.94 -13.19
C VAL A 70 6.37 6.94 -14.29
N GLU A 71 5.99 5.73 -13.91
CA GLU A 71 5.49 4.70 -14.83
C GLU A 71 4.01 4.45 -14.53
N LEU A 72 3.18 4.63 -15.54
CA LEU A 72 1.75 4.34 -15.48
C LEU A 72 1.45 3.17 -16.40
N GLN A 73 0.80 2.14 -15.86
CA GLN A 73 0.41 0.95 -16.58
C GLN A 73 -1.08 0.68 -16.40
N ASN A 74 -1.82 0.59 -17.51
CA ASN A 74 -3.16 0.03 -17.52
C ASN A 74 -3.06 -1.49 -17.36
N THR A 75 -3.72 -2.03 -16.35
CA THR A 75 -3.76 -3.47 -16.06
C THR A 75 -5.05 -4.13 -16.52
N SER A 76 -5.92 -3.41 -17.25
CA SER A 76 -7.10 -4.01 -17.86
C SER A 76 -6.71 -4.92 -19.03
N PRO A 77 -7.51 -5.97 -19.31
CA PRO A 77 -7.29 -6.82 -20.46
C PRO A 77 -7.79 -6.20 -21.77
N ALA A 78 -8.78 -5.30 -21.73
CA ALA A 78 -9.50 -4.86 -22.94
C ALA A 78 -10.05 -3.43 -22.88
N THR A 79 -9.91 -2.70 -21.77
CA THR A 79 -10.54 -1.38 -21.58
C THR A 79 -9.48 -0.27 -21.45
N PRO A 80 -9.36 0.65 -22.43
CA PRO A 80 -8.44 1.77 -22.29
C PRO A 80 -8.92 2.71 -21.18
N SER A 81 -7.99 3.17 -20.33
CA SER A 81 -8.26 4.27 -19.39
C SER A 81 -7.99 5.60 -20.10
N LEU A 82 -9.00 6.48 -20.15
CA LEU A 82 -8.97 7.75 -20.88
C LEU A 82 -9.25 8.92 -19.92
N HIS A 83 -8.86 10.12 -20.32
CA HIS A 83 -9.10 11.37 -19.57
C HIS A 83 -8.47 11.40 -18.17
N LEU A 84 -7.30 10.77 -18.02
CA LEU A 84 -6.51 10.81 -16.79
C LEU A 84 -5.61 12.04 -16.76
N ALA A 85 -5.34 12.55 -15.56
CA ALA A 85 -4.37 13.61 -15.31
C ALA A 85 -3.45 13.23 -14.14
N ILE A 86 -2.22 13.73 -14.15
CA ILE A 86 -1.24 13.50 -13.08
C ILE A 86 -0.91 14.83 -12.41
N ILE A 87 -1.09 14.87 -11.08
CA ILE A 87 -0.72 16.01 -10.23
C ILE A 87 0.42 15.61 -9.30
N PHE A 88 1.47 16.42 -9.25
CA PHE A 88 2.54 16.29 -8.28
C PHE A 88 2.29 17.24 -7.11
N HIS A 89 2.09 16.68 -5.93
CA HIS A 89 1.92 17.45 -4.68
C HIS A 89 3.19 17.30 -3.82
N CYS A 90 3.83 18.41 -3.49
CA CYS A 90 5.01 18.47 -2.63
C CYS A 90 4.96 19.71 -1.73
N ASP A 91 5.78 19.72 -0.68
CA ASP A 91 5.97 20.93 0.14
C ASP A 91 6.85 21.93 -0.63
N ASP A 92 6.26 23.06 -1.03
CA ASP A 92 6.91 24.13 -1.80
C ASP A 92 8.05 24.82 -1.07
N ARG A 93 8.17 24.60 0.25
CA ARG A 93 9.30 25.10 1.05
C ARG A 93 10.58 24.29 0.82
N ILE A 94 10.43 23.05 0.35
CA ILE A 94 11.51 22.06 0.24
C ILE A 94 11.78 21.72 -1.22
N TYR A 95 10.74 21.58 -2.04
CA TYR A 95 10.85 21.14 -3.43
C TYR A 95 10.16 22.12 -4.38
N THR A 96 10.65 22.16 -5.62
CA THR A 96 9.99 22.89 -6.71
C THR A 96 9.88 21.97 -7.92
N VAL A 97 8.66 21.77 -8.42
CA VAL A 97 8.39 20.92 -9.58
C VAL A 97 8.12 21.81 -10.79
N GLN A 98 8.92 21.66 -11.85
CA GLN A 98 8.81 22.51 -13.05
C GLN A 98 7.46 22.37 -13.77
N ARG A 99 6.89 21.15 -13.77
CA ARG A 99 5.56 20.86 -14.33
C ARG A 99 4.78 19.98 -13.36
N SER A 100 3.96 20.61 -12.53
CA SER A 100 3.17 19.95 -11.49
C SER A 100 1.89 19.27 -12.01
N PHE A 101 1.46 19.59 -13.24
CA PHE A 101 0.27 19.04 -13.88
C PHE A 101 0.57 18.54 -15.30
N VAL A 102 0.19 17.29 -15.58
CA VAL A 102 0.34 16.62 -16.89
C VAL A 102 -0.97 15.99 -17.33
#